data_AF-A0A8S3UB06-F1
#
_entry.id   AF-A0A8S3UB06-F1
#
_cell.length_a   1.000
_cell.length_b   1.000
_cell.length_c   1.000
_cell.angle_alpha   90.00
_cell.angle_beta   90.00
_cell.angle_gamma   90.00
#
_symmetry.space_group_name_H-M   'P 1'
#
loop_
_entity.id
_entity.type
_entity.pdbx_description
1 polymer ?
#
loop_
_entity_poly.entity_id
_entity_poly.type
_entity_poly.pdbx_seq_one_letter_code
_entity_poly.pdbx_strand_id
1 'polypeptide(L)'
;MQKARYEDRDDLKSLIQNVNLIFSTPNLLCNYLKDTASGHLSIAIFTLIIIDECHHAHRKSVYNELMSYYRLAKYGEGIDCLPQIVGLKALPAIHKVKDLTSAKDHLNQIMANLAVSKLSVVKQNKEELLQYTSIPQKVVLSPTPRLHDPLKNLLLEAMAYVESKMNSGIVLEFLTENQHDTCDLKKAISIPLLYAECLEINSLLGSDEVHEILMQVYADKSFTDQYSNIHEIKEIVSKLRDVVAEIQEITRNVDCKADIQVIIENIEGEYQRLKEDSRFFILVKTRAAATALAMRLPGYLRSTYLTGLQTSLDEHDEGGTVVKNEGRDVMVSNLTNIGTDKKNIQQHYLLIKAIEEISKGNNTRDIFIAERQIYEIEEKERMVTKNRKEKVCFSVHCKVCGVVITDGNLMRHVNREWYIVCDKIVLKNVEKGVQYLIRNRKKLMVCGRLVKHMAGSVDISGVP
;
A
#
# COMPACT_ATOMS: atom_id res chain seq x y z
N MET A 1 -4.02 27.91 17.12
CA MET A 1 -3.63 27.11 15.93
C MET A 1 -4.29 27.69 14.70
N GLN A 2 -3.54 28.40 13.85
CA GLN A 2 -4.04 28.80 12.54
C GLN A 2 -4.05 27.57 11.62
N LYS A 3 -5.21 27.23 11.09
CA LYS A 3 -5.39 26.15 10.12
C LYS A 3 -5.29 26.77 8.73
N ALA A 4 -4.09 26.78 8.14
CA ALA A 4 -3.89 27.35 6.81
C ALA A 4 -4.70 26.55 5.78
N ARG A 5 -5.49 27.25 4.96
CA ARG A 5 -6.19 26.66 3.80
C ARG A 5 -5.21 26.58 2.62
N TYR A 6 -5.40 25.56 1.80
CA TYR A 6 -4.47 25.05 0.77
C TYR A 6 -4.26 25.99 -0.45
N GLU A 7 -4.78 27.22 -0.43
CA GLU A 7 -4.96 28.01 -1.65
C GLU A 7 -3.84 29.01 -1.98
N ASP A 8 -2.91 29.31 -1.07
CA ASP A 8 -1.76 30.21 -1.35
C ASP A 8 -0.41 29.53 -1.09
N ARG A 9 0.29 29.12 -2.16
CA ARG A 9 1.64 28.52 -2.06
C ARG A 9 2.72 29.53 -1.62
N ASP A 10 2.51 30.82 -1.87
CA ASP A 10 3.40 31.89 -1.41
C ASP A 10 3.29 32.13 0.11
N ASP A 11 2.21 31.65 0.75
CA ASP A 11 1.97 31.88 2.17
C ASP A 11 2.62 30.82 3.08
N LEU A 12 2.89 29.60 2.62
CA LEU A 12 3.44 28.56 3.51
C LEU A 12 4.90 28.83 3.92
N LYS A 13 5.72 29.40 3.04
CA LYS A 13 7.10 29.79 3.41
C LYS A 13 7.08 30.87 4.49
N SER A 14 6.22 31.88 4.31
CA SER A 14 5.98 32.93 5.29
C SER A 14 5.48 32.33 6.60
N LEU A 15 4.54 31.38 6.53
CA LEU A 15 3.98 30.70 7.68
C LEU A 15 5.06 29.94 8.44
N ILE A 16 5.90 29.16 7.76
CA ILE A 16 6.99 28.39 8.39
C ILE A 16 7.95 29.33 9.15
N GLN A 17 8.25 30.50 8.58
CA GLN A 17 9.10 31.51 9.22
C GLN A 17 8.43 32.19 10.42
N ASN A 18 7.09 32.22 10.46
CA ASN A 18 6.29 32.93 11.48
C ASN A 18 5.71 32.02 12.57
N VAL A 19 5.99 30.72 12.55
CA VAL A 19 5.50 29.76 13.55
C VAL A 19 6.64 29.02 14.23
N ASN A 20 6.45 28.64 15.50
CA ASN A 20 7.45 27.90 16.27
C ASN A 20 7.26 26.38 16.26
N LEU A 21 6.06 25.90 15.89
CA LEU A 21 5.72 24.47 15.89
C LEU A 21 4.88 24.13 14.67
N ILE A 22 5.31 23.12 13.93
CA ILE A 22 4.66 22.67 12.69
C ILE A 22 4.39 21.18 12.80
N PHE A 23 3.13 20.80 12.58
CA PHE A 23 2.75 19.41 12.32
C PHE A 23 2.50 19.26 10.83
N SER A 24 3.27 18.40 10.16
CA SER A 24 3.20 18.22 8.71
C SER A 24 3.44 16.78 8.34
N THR A 25 2.86 16.36 7.21
CA THR A 25 3.31 15.14 6.54
C THR A 25 4.69 15.38 5.92
N PRO A 26 5.54 14.36 5.80
CA PRO A 26 6.90 14.53 5.28
C PRO A 26 6.88 14.98 3.81
N ASN A 27 5.89 14.53 3.02
CA ASN A 27 5.72 14.90 1.61
C ASN A 27 5.53 16.40 1.43
N LEU A 28 4.70 17.00 2.29
CA LEU A 28 4.44 18.43 2.22
C LEU A 28 5.74 19.20 2.49
N LEU A 29 6.53 18.79 3.48
CA LEU A 29 7.78 19.45 3.81
C LEU A 29 8.84 19.30 2.70
N CYS A 30 9.02 18.08 2.16
CA CYS A 30 9.94 17.83 1.05
C CYS A 30 9.66 18.72 -0.17
N ASN A 31 8.39 19.06 -0.44
CA ASN A 31 8.05 19.94 -1.56
C ASN A 31 8.63 21.37 -1.44
N TYR A 32 8.93 21.85 -0.24
CA TYR A 32 9.50 23.20 0.00
C TYR A 32 11.02 23.21 0.20
N LEU A 33 11.62 22.03 0.38
CA LEU A 33 13.08 21.85 0.52
C LEU A 33 13.77 21.58 -0.85
N LYS A 34 13.04 21.53 -1.98
CA LYS A 34 13.52 21.02 -3.28
C LYS A 34 14.39 21.98 -4.11
N ASP A 35 15.67 21.67 -4.23
CA ASP A 35 16.82 22.32 -4.91
C ASP A 35 16.72 22.89 -6.37
N THR A 36 15.67 23.56 -6.87
CA THR A 36 15.72 24.04 -8.31
C THR A 36 14.93 25.29 -8.73
N ALA A 37 14.41 26.12 -7.83
CA ALA A 37 13.78 27.39 -8.21
C ALA A 37 14.05 28.48 -7.18
N SER A 38 14.16 29.74 -7.58
CA SER A 38 14.35 30.85 -6.64
C SER A 38 13.22 30.84 -5.59
N GLY A 39 13.53 30.52 -4.33
CA GLY A 39 12.53 30.52 -3.25
C GLY A 39 12.62 29.39 -2.20
N HIS A 40 13.47 28.38 -2.38
CA HIS A 40 13.54 27.24 -1.44
C HIS A 40 14.02 27.60 -0.03
N LEU A 41 13.64 26.74 0.90
CA LEU A 41 13.98 26.84 2.31
C LEU A 41 15.05 25.80 2.63
N SER A 42 16.15 26.20 3.27
CA SER A 42 17.11 25.22 3.80
C SER A 42 16.49 24.50 4.99
N ILE A 43 16.76 23.20 5.12
CA ILE A 43 16.35 22.42 6.29
C ILE A 43 16.96 22.98 7.60
N ALA A 44 18.03 23.77 7.49
CA ALA A 44 18.66 24.49 8.60
C ALA A 44 17.77 25.59 9.22
N ILE A 45 16.61 25.92 8.64
CA ILE A 45 15.63 26.79 9.33
C ILE A 45 15.08 26.16 10.62
N PHE A 46 15.05 24.83 10.67
CA PHE A 46 14.54 24.11 11.83
C PHE A 46 15.65 23.92 12.86
N THR A 47 15.27 23.98 14.14
CA THR A 47 16.16 23.65 15.26
C THR A 47 15.95 22.22 15.75
N LEU A 48 14.77 21.64 15.53
CA LEU A 48 14.38 20.29 15.93
C LEU A 48 13.40 19.71 14.91
N ILE A 49 13.66 18.48 14.48
CA ILE A 49 12.74 17.69 13.67
C ILE A 49 12.45 16.38 14.41
N ILE A 50 11.17 16.16 14.71
CA ILE A 50 10.67 14.92 15.30
C ILE A 50 10.04 14.10 14.18
N ILE A 51 10.54 12.89 13.98
CA ILE A 51 10.03 11.95 12.97
C ILE A 51 9.28 10.84 13.69
N ASP A 52 7.95 10.83 13.54
CA ASP A 52 7.11 9.75 14.01
C ASP A 52 7.20 8.55 13.05
N GLU A 53 7.12 7.33 13.60
CA GLU A 53 7.39 6.08 12.89
C GLU A 53 8.69 6.10 12.06
N CYS A 54 9.78 6.49 12.71
CA CYS A 54 11.06 6.80 12.06
C CYS A 54 11.71 5.63 11.32
N HIS A 55 11.17 4.42 11.48
CA HIS A 55 11.62 3.22 10.77
C HIS A 55 11.36 3.25 9.27
N HIS A 56 10.39 4.05 8.84
CA HIS A 56 10.13 4.27 7.43
C HIS A 56 11.23 5.10 6.75
N ALA A 57 12.19 5.69 7.48
CA ALA A 57 13.34 6.40 6.90
C ALA A 57 14.35 5.42 6.27
N HIS A 58 13.95 4.70 5.22
CA HIS A 58 14.80 3.78 4.47
C HIS A 58 14.51 3.87 2.97
N ARG A 59 15.49 3.52 2.13
CA ARG A 59 15.32 3.41 0.67
C ARG A 59 14.76 4.71 0.07
N LYS A 60 13.81 4.62 -0.87
CA LYS A 60 13.17 5.75 -1.55
C LYS A 60 11.93 6.29 -0.80
N SER A 61 11.87 6.12 0.52
CA SER A 61 10.76 6.67 1.29
C SER A 61 10.85 8.19 1.39
N VAL A 62 9.71 8.82 1.66
CA VAL A 62 9.62 10.27 1.83
C VAL A 62 10.44 10.75 3.04
N TYR A 63 10.49 9.96 4.12
CA TYR A 63 11.35 10.30 5.26
C TYR A 63 12.83 10.24 4.89
N ASN A 64 13.25 9.29 4.05
CA ASN A 64 14.64 9.28 3.59
C ASN A 64 14.92 10.42 2.61
N GLU A 65 13.97 10.82 1.77
CA GLU A 65 14.06 12.04 0.94
C GLU A 65 14.25 13.28 1.82
N LEU A 66 13.46 13.41 2.90
CA LEU A 66 13.61 14.49 3.89
C LEU A 66 15.02 14.50 4.49
N MET A 67 15.51 13.33 4.93
CA MET A 67 16.85 13.20 5.49
C MET A 67 17.97 13.40 4.45
N SER A 68 17.69 13.25 3.16
CA SER A 68 18.65 13.57 2.10
C SER A 68 18.94 15.07 2.02
N TYR A 69 17.97 15.94 2.37
CA TYR A 69 18.20 17.38 2.50
C TYR A 69 19.06 17.71 3.71
N TYR A 70 18.87 17.00 4.82
CA TYR A 70 19.74 17.11 5.99
C TYR A 70 21.19 16.78 5.63
N ARG A 71 21.42 15.64 4.95
CA ARG A 71 22.75 15.24 4.51
C ARG A 71 23.35 16.18 3.47
N LEU A 72 22.54 16.73 2.57
CA LEU A 72 22.98 17.74 1.61
C LEU A 72 23.46 19.01 2.32
N ALA A 73 22.68 19.53 3.27
CA ALA A 73 23.07 20.67 4.09
C ALA A 73 24.36 20.40 4.88
N LYS A 74 24.47 19.21 5.47
CA LYS A 74 25.62 18.79 6.29
C LYS A 74 26.92 18.62 5.50
N TYR A 75 26.87 17.85 4.42
CA TYR A 75 28.08 17.40 3.70
C TYR A 75 28.32 18.16 2.40
N GLY A 76 27.26 18.56 1.70
CA GLY A 76 27.36 19.28 0.42
C GLY A 76 27.51 20.79 0.60
N GLU A 77 26.69 21.39 1.46
CA GLU A 77 26.69 22.84 1.72
C GLU A 77 27.62 23.22 2.88
N GLY A 78 27.97 22.27 3.75
CA GLY A 78 28.82 22.51 4.92
C GLY A 78 28.17 23.39 5.99
N ILE A 79 26.84 23.28 6.16
CA ILE A 79 26.11 24.03 7.18
C ILE A 79 26.38 23.44 8.56
N ASP A 80 26.93 24.26 9.46
CA ASP A 80 27.25 23.86 10.84
C ASP A 80 26.02 23.79 11.77
N CYS A 81 25.02 24.65 11.54
CA CYS A 81 23.81 24.75 12.35
C CYS A 81 22.67 23.93 11.73
N LEU A 82 22.58 22.66 12.10
CA LEU A 82 21.54 21.75 11.63
C LEU A 82 20.50 21.44 12.71
N PRO A 83 19.26 21.07 12.33
CA PRO A 83 18.25 20.66 13.31
C PRO A 83 18.68 19.41 14.07
N GLN A 84 18.37 19.37 15.36
CA GLN A 84 18.39 18.11 16.09
C GLN A 84 17.35 17.15 15.50
N ILE A 85 17.73 15.89 15.28
CA ILE A 85 16.79 14.85 14.81
C ILE A 85 16.41 13.95 15.97
N VAL A 86 15.10 13.71 16.14
CA VAL A 86 14.54 12.76 17.10
C VAL A 86 13.59 11.81 16.37
N GLY A 87 13.96 10.54 16.29
CA GLY A 87 13.09 9.48 15.77
C GLY A 87 12.28 8.83 16.87
N LEU A 88 10.95 8.76 16.69
CA LEU A 88 10.04 8.02 17.55
C LEU A 88 9.64 6.73 16.83
N LYS A 89 9.62 5.63 17.59
CA LYS A 89 9.30 4.30 17.07
C LYS A 89 8.87 3.38 18.20
N ALA A 90 7.68 2.80 18.11
CA ALA A 90 7.36 1.55 18.79
C ALA A 90 7.96 0.41 17.96
N LEU A 91 8.61 -0.57 18.59
CA LEU A 91 9.37 -1.60 17.89
C LEU A 91 8.46 -2.48 16.99
N PRO A 92 8.51 -2.39 15.64
CA PRO A 92 7.70 -3.18 14.74
C PRO A 92 8.43 -4.45 14.32
N ALA A 93 7.68 -5.39 13.76
CA ALA A 93 8.21 -6.60 13.15
C ALA A 93 9.08 -6.24 11.93
N ILE A 94 10.39 -6.47 12.04
CA ILE A 94 11.32 -6.21 10.94
C ILE A 94 11.48 -7.48 10.12
N HIS A 95 10.88 -7.48 8.94
CA HIS A 95 11.05 -8.52 7.96
C HIS A 95 12.54 -8.63 7.57
N LYS A 96 13.09 -9.85 7.63
CA LYS A 96 14.42 -10.27 7.13
C LYS A 96 15.60 -10.23 8.10
N VAL A 97 15.38 -10.00 9.40
CA VAL A 97 16.41 -10.29 10.41
C VAL A 97 16.55 -11.81 10.54
N LYS A 98 17.77 -12.35 10.41
CA LYS A 98 18.04 -13.79 10.51
C LYS A 98 18.82 -14.17 11.76
N ASP A 99 19.60 -13.22 12.27
CA ASP A 99 20.52 -13.38 13.39
C ASP A 99 20.74 -12.04 14.09
N LEU A 100 21.50 -12.05 15.18
CA LEU A 100 21.77 -10.85 15.97
C LEU A 100 22.58 -9.80 15.21
N THR A 101 23.51 -10.22 14.35
CA THR A 101 24.36 -9.31 13.56
C THR A 101 23.51 -8.53 12.56
N SER A 102 22.69 -9.22 11.78
CA SER A 102 21.75 -8.60 10.85
C SER A 102 20.74 -7.69 11.54
N ALA A 103 20.32 -8.02 12.77
CA ALA A 103 19.48 -7.13 13.58
C ALA A 103 20.20 -5.81 13.93
N LYS A 104 21.46 -5.89 14.36
CA LYS A 104 22.27 -4.72 14.67
C LYS A 104 22.57 -3.87 13.44
N ASP A 105 22.93 -4.50 12.33
CA ASP A 105 23.20 -3.82 11.07
C ASP A 105 21.96 -3.06 10.59
N HIS A 106 20.78 -3.69 10.72
CA HIS A 106 19.51 -3.04 10.40
C HIS A 106 19.23 -1.81 11.27
N LEU A 107 19.43 -1.91 12.59
CA LEU A 107 19.26 -0.78 13.51
C LEU A 107 20.27 0.34 13.24
N ASN A 108 21.54 -0.01 13.03
CA ASN A 108 22.59 0.94 12.67
C ASN A 108 22.28 1.64 11.34
N GLN A 109 21.71 0.93 10.36
CA GLN A 109 21.27 1.53 9.10
C GLN A 109 20.14 2.55 9.32
N ILE A 110 19.13 2.23 10.14
CA ILE A 110 18.07 3.20 10.48
C ILE A 110 18.68 4.42 11.17
N MET A 111 19.56 4.20 12.14
CA MET A 111 20.24 5.27 12.86
C MET A 111 21.08 6.17 11.93
N ALA A 112 21.79 5.57 10.97
CA ALA A 112 22.55 6.30 9.95
C ALA A 112 21.65 7.08 8.98
N ASN A 113 20.53 6.50 8.53
CA ASN A 113 19.56 7.19 7.68
C ASN A 113 18.95 8.43 8.37
N LEU A 114 18.75 8.36 9.69
CA LEU A 114 18.22 9.44 10.52
C LEU A 114 19.30 10.41 11.04
N ALA A 115 20.59 10.13 10.81
CA ALA A 115 21.72 10.88 11.37
C ALA A 115 21.70 10.97 12.91
N VAL A 116 21.31 9.87 13.58
CA VAL A 116 21.25 9.78 15.06
C VAL A 116 22.27 8.78 15.60
N SER A 117 23.04 9.17 16.61
CA SER A 117 24.09 8.32 17.19
C SER A 117 23.68 7.62 18.50
N LYS A 118 22.56 8.01 19.10
CA LYS A 118 22.11 7.51 20.41
C LYS A 118 20.74 6.86 20.30
N LEU A 119 20.65 5.62 20.77
CA LEU A 119 19.40 4.88 20.90
C LEU A 119 18.94 4.91 22.36
N SER A 120 17.78 5.54 22.61
CA SER A 120 17.22 5.69 23.96
C SER A 120 16.11 4.67 24.22
N VAL A 121 16.18 3.98 25.35
CA VAL A 121 15.17 3.00 25.81
C VAL A 121 14.99 3.12 27.32
N VAL A 122 13.83 2.71 27.82
CA VAL A 122 13.55 2.68 29.27
C VAL A 122 14.42 1.61 29.94
N LYS A 123 15.33 2.06 30.83
CA LYS A 123 16.25 1.17 31.56
C LYS A 123 15.92 1.07 33.05
N GLN A 124 15.68 2.21 33.71
CA GLN A 124 15.47 2.29 35.16
C GLN A 124 14.00 2.05 35.54
N ASN A 125 13.08 2.81 34.95
CA ASN A 125 11.66 2.79 35.31
C ASN A 125 10.86 1.74 34.51
N LYS A 126 11.40 0.52 34.36
CA LYS A 126 10.73 -0.55 33.60
C LYS A 126 9.43 -1.01 34.28
N GLU A 127 9.45 -1.09 35.61
CA GLU A 127 8.28 -1.50 36.40
C GLU A 127 7.15 -0.47 36.27
N GLU A 128 7.47 0.82 36.32
CA GLU A 128 6.52 1.91 36.04
C GLU A 128 5.96 1.79 34.62
N LEU A 129 6.80 1.59 33.60
CA LEU A 129 6.34 1.40 32.23
C LEU A 129 5.37 0.22 32.09
N LEU A 130 5.61 -0.89 32.79
CA LEU A 130 4.73 -2.06 32.78
C LEU A 130 3.41 -1.83 33.52
N GLN A 131 3.32 -0.84 34.41
CA GLN A 131 2.04 -0.44 35.04
C GLN A 131 1.14 0.32 34.06
N TYR A 132 1.73 1.00 33.07
CA TYR A 132 1.01 1.80 32.07
C TYR A 132 0.92 1.11 30.70
N THR A 133 1.60 -0.02 30.50
CA THR A 133 1.54 -0.80 29.26
C THR A 133 0.94 -2.18 29.53
N SER A 134 -0.14 -2.51 28.82
CA SER A 134 -0.73 -3.84 28.84
C SER A 134 -0.10 -4.69 27.75
N ILE A 135 0.51 -5.83 28.10
CA ILE A 135 0.93 -6.83 27.13
C ILE A 135 -0.24 -7.81 26.98
N PRO A 136 -0.96 -7.82 25.85
CA PRO A 136 -2.11 -8.70 25.70
C PRO A 136 -1.67 -10.17 25.69
N GLN A 137 -2.53 -11.03 26.22
CA GLN A 137 -2.31 -12.47 26.08
C GLN A 137 -2.55 -12.87 24.62
N LYS A 138 -1.53 -13.44 23.98
CA LYS A 138 -1.65 -13.98 22.62
C LYS A 138 -2.34 -15.34 22.64
N VAL A 139 -3.43 -15.48 21.90
CA VAL A 139 -4.18 -16.73 21.72
C VAL A 139 -4.15 -17.09 20.25
N VAL A 140 -3.75 -18.32 19.92
CA VAL A 140 -3.74 -18.82 18.54
C VAL A 140 -4.92 -19.78 18.37
N LEU A 141 -5.84 -19.42 17.48
CA LEU A 141 -6.94 -20.27 17.06
C LEU A 141 -6.57 -20.90 15.73
N SER A 142 -6.65 -22.23 15.65
CA SER A 142 -6.39 -23.00 14.44
C SER A 142 -7.71 -23.63 13.99
N PRO A 143 -8.38 -23.06 12.97
CA PRO A 143 -9.55 -23.67 12.38
C PRO A 143 -9.24 -25.07 11.87
N THR A 144 -10.22 -25.96 11.92
CA THR A 144 -10.06 -27.30 11.33
C THR A 144 -9.91 -27.17 9.82
N PRO A 145 -8.83 -27.70 9.21
CA PRO A 145 -8.63 -27.59 7.78
C PRO A 145 -9.77 -28.28 7.03
N ARG A 146 -10.25 -27.63 5.96
CA ARG A 146 -11.24 -28.23 5.05
C ARG A 146 -10.61 -29.43 4.34
N LEU A 147 -11.08 -30.64 4.68
CA LEU A 147 -10.62 -31.88 4.05
C LEU A 147 -11.00 -31.95 2.56
N HIS A 148 -12.13 -31.33 2.19
CA HIS A 148 -12.59 -31.21 0.82
C HIS A 148 -13.13 -29.79 0.60
N ASP A 149 -12.61 -29.08 -0.41
CA ASP A 149 -12.99 -27.70 -0.74
C ASP A 149 -13.26 -27.60 -2.25
N PRO A 150 -14.47 -28.02 -2.70
CA PRO A 150 -14.82 -28.05 -4.11
C PRO A 150 -14.85 -26.64 -4.71
N LEU A 151 -15.22 -25.62 -3.93
CA LEU A 151 -15.20 -24.23 -4.36
C LEU A 151 -13.78 -23.75 -4.66
N LYS A 152 -12.81 -24.04 -3.78
CA LYS A 152 -11.40 -23.70 -4.03
C LYS A 152 -10.89 -24.37 -5.31
N ASN A 153 -11.20 -25.64 -5.52
CA ASN A 153 -10.78 -26.36 -6.72
C ASN A 153 -11.37 -25.73 -7.99
N LEU A 154 -12.68 -25.44 -7.99
CA LEU A 154 -13.37 -24.75 -9.08
C LEU A 154 -12.73 -23.40 -9.41
N LEU A 155 -12.46 -22.57 -8.39
CA LEU A 155 -11.84 -21.26 -8.59
C LEU A 155 -10.42 -21.37 -9.18
N LEU A 156 -9.62 -22.35 -8.72
CA LEU A 156 -8.28 -22.59 -9.26
C LEU A 156 -8.32 -23.08 -10.71
N GLU A 157 -9.25 -23.99 -11.03
CA GLU A 157 -9.45 -24.47 -12.40
C GLU A 157 -9.92 -23.36 -13.34
N ALA A 158 -10.86 -22.53 -12.87
CA ALA A 158 -11.34 -21.38 -13.63
C ALA A 158 -10.22 -20.35 -13.85
N MET A 159 -9.39 -20.08 -12.85
CA MET A 159 -8.23 -19.19 -12.96
C MET A 159 -7.23 -19.73 -13.98
N ALA A 160 -6.86 -21.01 -13.90
CA ALA A 160 -5.96 -21.65 -14.85
C ALA A 160 -6.51 -21.63 -16.28
N TYR A 161 -7.82 -21.85 -16.45
CA TYR A 161 -8.47 -21.74 -17.75
C TYR A 161 -8.34 -20.33 -18.33
N VAL A 162 -8.64 -19.29 -17.53
CA VAL A 162 -8.52 -17.90 -17.98
C VAL A 162 -7.09 -17.55 -18.33
N GLU A 163 -6.11 -17.94 -17.50
CA GLU A 163 -4.69 -17.74 -17.77
C GLU A 163 -4.24 -18.43 -19.06
N SER A 164 -4.71 -19.65 -19.32
CA SER A 164 -4.39 -20.40 -20.55
C SER A 164 -4.91 -19.69 -21.80
N LYS A 165 -6.10 -19.09 -21.73
CA LYS A 165 -6.72 -18.34 -22.84
C LYS A 165 -6.01 -17.01 -23.05
N MET A 166 -5.60 -16.33 -21.98
CA MET A 166 -4.79 -15.11 -22.07
C MET A 166 -3.41 -15.35 -22.69
N ASN A 167 -2.80 -16.50 -22.40
CA ASN A 167 -1.49 -16.87 -22.93
C ASN A 167 -1.53 -17.45 -24.35
N SER A 168 -2.71 -17.53 -24.97
CA SER A 168 -2.81 -17.91 -26.38
C SER A 168 -2.21 -16.83 -27.28
N GLY A 169 -1.45 -17.23 -28.31
CA GLY A 169 -0.75 -16.30 -29.22
C GLY A 169 -1.68 -15.27 -29.87
N ILE A 170 -2.97 -15.57 -30.01
CA ILE A 170 -3.99 -14.71 -30.60
C ILE A 170 -4.30 -13.49 -29.72
N VAL A 171 -4.38 -13.66 -28.39
CA VAL A 171 -4.58 -12.52 -27.48
C VAL A 171 -3.34 -11.64 -27.44
N LEU A 172 -2.14 -12.24 -27.45
CA LEU A 172 -0.86 -11.53 -27.54
C LEU A 172 -0.66 -10.78 -28.88
N GLU A 173 -1.09 -11.34 -30.00
CA GLU A 173 -1.05 -10.70 -31.33
C GLU A 173 -2.13 -9.61 -31.47
N PHE A 174 -3.33 -9.82 -30.94
CA PHE A 174 -4.39 -8.82 -30.94
C PHE A 174 -4.02 -7.58 -30.11
N LEU A 175 -3.28 -7.77 -29.00
CA LEU A 175 -2.68 -6.70 -28.21
C LEU A 175 -1.69 -5.84 -29.01
N THR A 176 -1.07 -6.42 -30.04
CA THR A 176 -0.10 -5.72 -30.91
C THR A 176 -0.74 -5.05 -32.12
N GLU A 177 -1.90 -5.52 -32.62
CA GLU A 177 -2.45 -5.09 -33.92
C GLU A 177 -3.74 -4.25 -33.86
N ASN A 178 -4.59 -4.36 -32.83
CA ASN A 178 -5.92 -3.73 -32.84
C ASN A 178 -6.10 -2.62 -31.79
N GLN A 179 -6.20 -1.39 -32.30
CA GLN A 179 -6.02 -0.13 -31.56
C GLN A 179 -7.25 0.44 -30.84
N HIS A 180 -8.45 -0.18 -30.93
CA HIS A 180 -9.70 0.51 -30.59
C HIS A 180 -10.64 -0.13 -29.53
N ASP A 181 -10.49 -1.40 -29.14
CA ASP A 181 -11.41 -2.06 -28.17
C ASP A 181 -10.74 -2.30 -26.79
N THR A 182 -10.53 -1.21 -26.05
CA THR A 182 -9.75 -1.18 -24.79
C THR A 182 -10.53 -1.59 -23.51
N CYS A 183 -11.85 -1.77 -23.61
CA CYS A 183 -12.69 -2.09 -22.45
C CYS A 183 -12.68 -3.58 -22.11
N ASP A 184 -12.73 -4.44 -23.13
CA ASP A 184 -12.91 -5.88 -22.94
C ASP A 184 -11.65 -6.57 -22.42
N LEU A 185 -10.48 -6.12 -22.85
CA LEU A 185 -9.22 -6.63 -22.36
C LEU A 185 -8.99 -6.30 -20.88
N LYS A 186 -9.38 -5.09 -20.44
CA LYS A 186 -9.32 -4.73 -19.00
C LYS A 186 -10.19 -5.64 -18.15
N LYS A 187 -11.38 -6.02 -18.66
CA LYS A 187 -12.27 -6.98 -17.99
C LYS A 187 -11.60 -8.34 -17.88
N ALA A 188 -11.06 -8.86 -18.98
CA ALA A 188 -10.37 -10.14 -19.00
C ALA A 188 -9.23 -10.16 -17.96
N ILE A 189 -8.30 -9.19 -18.02
CA ILE A 189 -7.12 -9.12 -17.12
C ILE A 189 -7.50 -9.03 -15.63
N SER A 190 -8.67 -8.47 -15.30
CA SER A 190 -9.13 -8.36 -13.92
C SER A 190 -9.70 -9.67 -13.34
N ILE A 191 -10.11 -10.64 -14.17
CA ILE A 191 -10.77 -11.87 -13.72
C ILE A 191 -9.84 -12.78 -12.88
N PRO A 192 -8.56 -13.01 -13.23
CA PRO A 192 -7.66 -13.77 -12.37
C PRO A 192 -7.46 -13.12 -10.99
N LEU A 193 -7.37 -11.78 -10.94
CA LEU A 193 -7.28 -11.04 -9.68
C LEU A 193 -8.56 -11.19 -8.84
N LEU A 194 -9.72 -11.19 -9.49
CA LEU A 194 -11.00 -11.45 -8.85
C LEU A 194 -11.07 -12.86 -8.25
N TYR A 195 -10.61 -13.89 -8.98
CA TYR A 195 -10.56 -15.25 -8.45
C TYR A 195 -9.58 -15.40 -7.29
N ALA A 196 -8.43 -14.70 -7.32
CA ALA A 196 -7.51 -14.66 -6.20
C ALA A 196 -8.14 -14.03 -4.94
N GLU A 197 -8.92 -12.95 -5.11
CA GLU A 197 -9.70 -12.34 -4.02
C GLU A 197 -10.80 -13.29 -3.51
N CYS A 198 -11.51 -13.98 -4.41
CA CYS A 198 -12.53 -14.98 -4.05
C CYS A 198 -11.94 -16.18 -3.28
N LEU A 199 -10.71 -16.61 -3.59
CA LEU A 199 -10.04 -17.67 -2.84
C LEU A 199 -9.76 -17.26 -1.39
N GLU A 200 -9.37 -16.01 -1.16
CA GLU A 200 -9.16 -15.45 0.18
C GLU A 200 -10.48 -15.38 0.96
N ILE A 201 -11.53 -14.90 0.30
CA ILE A 201 -12.87 -14.79 0.89
C ILE A 201 -13.50 -16.16 1.17
N ASN A 202 -13.30 -17.14 0.28
CA ASN A 202 -13.72 -18.53 0.53
C ASN A 202 -13.05 -19.08 1.80
N SER A 203 -11.76 -18.80 2.01
CA SER A 203 -11.08 -19.25 3.23
C SER A 203 -11.71 -18.64 4.47
N LEU A 204 -11.98 -17.33 4.44
CA LEU A 204 -12.43 -16.58 5.61
C LEU A 204 -13.94 -16.72 5.90
N LEU A 205 -14.79 -16.43 4.91
CA LEU A 205 -16.24 -16.21 5.09
C LEU A 205 -17.09 -17.37 4.55
N GLY A 206 -16.66 -18.00 3.45
CA GLY A 206 -17.33 -19.15 2.86
C GLY A 206 -17.83 -18.90 1.44
N SER A 207 -18.73 -19.77 0.96
CA SER A 207 -19.17 -19.80 -0.43
C SER A 207 -20.26 -18.77 -0.77
N ASP A 208 -21.12 -18.41 0.18
CA ASP A 208 -22.18 -17.41 -0.01
C ASP A 208 -21.60 -16.05 -0.40
N GLU A 209 -20.59 -15.57 0.32
CA GLU A 209 -19.94 -14.28 0.05
C GLU A 209 -19.18 -14.28 -1.28
N VAL A 210 -18.55 -15.40 -1.64
CA VAL A 210 -17.90 -15.56 -2.94
C VAL A 210 -18.92 -15.48 -4.07
N HIS A 211 -20.06 -16.17 -3.92
CA HIS A 211 -21.14 -16.13 -4.88
C HIS A 211 -21.69 -14.70 -5.05
N GLU A 212 -21.91 -13.97 -3.95
CA GLU A 212 -22.39 -12.58 -4.01
C GLU A 212 -21.42 -11.66 -4.76
N ILE A 213 -20.11 -11.75 -4.48
CA ILE A 213 -19.09 -10.92 -5.13
C ILE A 213 -19.04 -11.21 -6.63
N LEU A 214 -18.98 -12.48 -7.02
CA LEU A 214 -18.94 -12.85 -8.43
C LEU A 214 -20.23 -12.47 -9.16
N MET A 215 -21.39 -12.61 -8.51
CA MET A 215 -22.67 -12.14 -9.04
C MET A 215 -22.69 -10.63 -9.25
N GLN A 216 -22.19 -9.83 -8.30
CA GLN A 216 -22.12 -8.38 -8.44
C GLN A 216 -21.20 -7.96 -9.59
N VAL A 217 -20.03 -8.60 -9.73
CA VAL A 217 -19.11 -8.32 -10.84
C VAL A 217 -19.71 -8.75 -12.17
N TYR A 218 -20.34 -9.92 -12.22
CA TYR A 218 -21.00 -10.41 -13.42
C TYR A 218 -22.17 -9.51 -13.85
N ALA A 219 -22.95 -9.01 -12.89
CA ALA A 219 -24.10 -8.13 -13.13
C ALA A 219 -23.72 -6.68 -13.45
N ASP A 220 -22.45 -6.29 -13.23
CA ASP A 220 -21.97 -4.99 -13.68
C ASP A 220 -22.12 -4.90 -15.20
N LYS A 221 -22.77 -3.82 -15.66
CA LYS A 221 -23.00 -3.57 -17.08
C LYS A 221 -21.71 -3.58 -17.89
N SER A 222 -20.58 -3.28 -17.24
CA SER A 222 -19.26 -3.43 -17.84
C SER A 222 -18.98 -4.88 -18.27
N PHE A 223 -19.32 -5.90 -17.48
CA PHE A 223 -19.14 -7.32 -17.81
C PHE A 223 -20.27 -7.92 -18.64
N THR A 224 -21.49 -7.39 -18.56
CA THR A 224 -22.65 -7.91 -19.33
C THR A 224 -22.70 -7.49 -20.80
N ASP A 225 -21.86 -6.53 -21.25
CA ASP A 225 -21.83 -6.09 -22.65
C ASP A 225 -21.30 -7.23 -23.54
N GLN A 226 -22.21 -7.95 -24.20
CA GLN A 226 -21.98 -9.09 -25.12
C GLN A 226 -21.22 -8.74 -26.42
N TYR A 227 -20.60 -7.56 -26.48
CA TYR A 227 -20.09 -6.94 -27.70
C TYR A 227 -18.57 -6.98 -27.84
N SER A 228 -17.88 -7.86 -27.11
CA SER A 228 -16.45 -8.06 -27.43
C SER A 228 -16.31 -8.75 -28.77
N ASN A 229 -15.51 -8.21 -29.68
CA ASN A 229 -15.28 -8.85 -30.98
C ASN A 229 -14.29 -10.03 -30.89
N ILE A 230 -13.70 -10.26 -29.72
CA ILE A 230 -12.66 -11.25 -29.47
C ILE A 230 -13.29 -12.54 -28.93
N HIS A 231 -13.10 -13.65 -29.63
CA HIS A 231 -13.68 -14.94 -29.28
C HIS A 231 -13.22 -15.43 -27.90
N GLU A 232 -11.93 -15.31 -27.61
CA GLU A 232 -11.30 -15.71 -26.36
C GLU A 232 -11.85 -14.94 -25.15
N ILE A 233 -12.16 -13.65 -25.32
CA ILE A 233 -12.78 -12.86 -24.24
C ILE A 233 -14.22 -13.29 -24.00
N LYS A 234 -14.97 -13.64 -25.05
CA LYS A 234 -16.33 -14.21 -24.88
C LYS A 234 -16.28 -15.53 -24.13
N GLU A 235 -15.30 -16.39 -24.44
CA GLU A 235 -15.09 -17.64 -23.71
C GLU A 235 -14.76 -17.39 -22.23
N ILE A 236 -13.89 -16.42 -21.93
CA ILE A 236 -13.55 -16.04 -20.54
C ILE A 236 -14.79 -15.55 -19.77
N VAL A 237 -15.60 -14.67 -20.38
CA VAL A 237 -16.83 -14.17 -19.74
C VAL A 237 -17.89 -15.26 -19.61
N SER A 238 -17.99 -16.18 -20.58
CA SER A 238 -18.86 -17.36 -20.47
C SER A 238 -18.41 -18.26 -19.32
N LYS A 239 -17.11 -18.51 -19.18
CA LYS A 239 -16.59 -19.31 -18.07
C LYS A 239 -16.88 -18.66 -16.72
N LEU A 240 -16.81 -17.34 -16.61
CA LEU A 240 -17.23 -16.62 -15.39
C LEU A 240 -18.71 -16.88 -15.05
N ARG A 241 -19.61 -16.86 -16.04
CA ARG A 241 -21.03 -17.21 -15.84
C ARG A 241 -21.17 -18.66 -15.37
N ASP A 242 -20.47 -19.59 -16.00
CA ASP A 242 -20.55 -21.01 -15.65
C ASP A 242 -20.07 -21.25 -14.22
N VAL A 243 -18.97 -20.60 -13.83
CA VAL A 243 -18.46 -20.61 -12.45
C VAL A 243 -19.51 -20.09 -11.48
N VAL A 244 -20.14 -18.94 -11.76
CA VAL A 244 -21.19 -18.38 -10.90
C VAL A 244 -22.35 -19.38 -10.69
N ALA A 245 -22.78 -20.07 -11.74
CA ALA A 245 -23.85 -21.06 -11.64
C ALA A 245 -23.42 -22.31 -10.84
N GLU A 246 -22.20 -22.79 -11.05
CA GLU A 246 -21.65 -23.96 -10.38
C GLU A 246 -21.41 -23.70 -8.88
N ILE A 247 -20.96 -22.50 -8.52
CA ILE A 247 -20.84 -22.06 -7.12
C ILE A 247 -22.20 -22.10 -6.42
N GLN A 248 -23.26 -21.68 -7.10
CA GLN A 248 -24.61 -21.73 -6.54
C GLN A 248 -25.03 -23.16 -6.19
N GLU A 249 -24.63 -24.15 -6.99
CA GLU A 249 -24.89 -25.57 -6.72
C GLU A 249 -24.03 -26.09 -5.56
N ILE A 250 -22.73 -25.78 -5.55
CA ILE A 250 -21.81 -26.13 -4.46
C ILE A 250 -22.33 -25.58 -3.12
N THR A 251 -22.76 -24.33 -3.11
CA THR A 251 -23.26 -23.62 -1.92
C THR A 251 -24.50 -24.31 -1.32
N ARG A 252 -25.36 -24.91 -2.15
CA ARG A 252 -26.54 -25.66 -1.67
C ARG A 252 -26.20 -27.01 -1.07
N ASN A 253 -25.08 -27.62 -1.51
CA ASN A 253 -24.77 -29.02 -1.23
C ASN A 253 -23.65 -29.22 -0.20
N VAL A 254 -22.88 -28.18 0.10
CA VAL A 254 -21.70 -28.27 0.98
C VAL A 254 -21.81 -27.26 2.11
N ASP A 255 -21.99 -27.77 3.34
CA ASP A 255 -21.87 -26.98 4.56
C ASP A 255 -20.38 -26.79 4.89
N CYS A 256 -19.78 -25.75 4.31
CA CYS A 256 -18.41 -25.37 4.61
C CYS A 256 -18.39 -24.51 5.87
N LYS A 257 -17.96 -25.08 7.01
CA LYS A 257 -17.57 -24.28 8.18
C LYS A 257 -16.40 -23.38 7.82
N ALA A 258 -16.67 -22.10 7.61
CA ALA A 258 -15.67 -21.09 7.35
C ALA A 258 -14.96 -20.66 8.65
N ASP A 259 -13.74 -20.12 8.51
CA ASP A 259 -12.93 -19.63 9.63
C ASP A 259 -13.69 -18.57 10.45
N ILE A 260 -14.63 -17.85 9.82
CA ILE A 260 -15.50 -16.87 10.45
C ILE A 260 -16.28 -17.43 11.65
N GLN A 261 -16.68 -18.71 11.64
CA GLN A 261 -17.47 -19.26 12.74
C GLN A 261 -16.62 -19.31 14.03
N VAL A 262 -15.35 -19.69 13.89
CA VAL A 262 -14.37 -19.67 14.99
C VAL A 262 -14.13 -18.23 15.48
N ILE A 263 -14.09 -17.27 14.56
CA ILE A 263 -13.96 -15.84 14.88
C ILE A 263 -15.19 -15.34 15.67
N ILE A 264 -16.41 -15.65 15.20
CA ILE A 264 -17.66 -15.23 15.84
C ILE A 264 -17.78 -15.84 17.24
N GLU A 265 -17.55 -17.15 17.38
CA GLU A 265 -17.59 -17.83 18.69
C GLU A 265 -16.60 -17.24 19.69
N ASN A 266 -15.40 -16.87 19.22
CA ASN A 266 -14.40 -16.24 20.06
C ASN A 266 -14.81 -14.82 20.49
N ILE A 267 -15.29 -14.01 19.54
CA ILE A 267 -15.80 -12.66 19.82
C ILE A 267 -16.98 -12.71 20.79
N GLU A 268 -17.89 -13.67 20.61
CA GLU A 268 -19.03 -13.90 21.49
C GLU A 268 -18.59 -14.26 22.91
N GLY A 269 -17.63 -15.17 23.04
CA GLY A 269 -17.04 -15.52 24.34
C GLY A 269 -16.38 -14.31 25.02
N GLU A 270 -15.63 -13.48 24.28
CA GLU A 270 -15.06 -12.25 24.82
C GLU A 270 -16.12 -11.22 25.21
N TYR A 271 -17.12 -11.04 24.35
CA TYR A 271 -18.19 -10.08 24.57
C TYR A 271 -19.02 -10.43 25.81
N GLN A 272 -19.30 -11.72 26.03
CA GLN A 272 -19.96 -12.20 27.25
C GLN A 272 -19.09 -11.99 28.50
N ARG A 273 -17.77 -12.17 28.39
CA ARG A 273 -16.83 -11.98 29.52
C ARG A 273 -16.69 -10.51 29.92
N LEU A 274 -16.49 -9.62 28.94
CA LEU A 274 -16.14 -8.21 29.13
C LEU A 274 -17.35 -7.26 29.08
N LYS A 275 -18.53 -7.75 28.66
CA LYS A 275 -19.81 -7.02 28.54
C LYS A 275 -19.74 -5.85 27.55
N GLU A 276 -20.70 -4.90 27.64
CA GLU A 276 -20.97 -3.82 26.67
C GLU A 276 -19.79 -2.87 26.36
N ASP A 277 -18.71 -2.89 27.15
CA ASP A 277 -17.50 -2.08 26.94
C ASP A 277 -16.42 -2.75 26.07
N SER A 278 -16.73 -3.93 25.52
CA SER A 278 -15.86 -4.66 24.61
C SER A 278 -15.68 -3.93 23.29
N ARG A 279 -14.44 -3.84 22.81
CA ARG A 279 -14.11 -3.30 21.49
C ARG A 279 -13.17 -4.27 20.79
N PHE A 280 -13.49 -4.59 19.54
CA PHE A 280 -12.75 -5.56 18.74
C PHE A 280 -12.14 -4.87 17.53
N PHE A 281 -10.88 -5.18 17.25
CA PHE A 281 -10.23 -4.89 15.98
C PHE A 281 -9.93 -6.21 15.29
N ILE A 282 -10.44 -6.39 14.08
CA ILE A 282 -10.17 -7.58 13.28
C ILE A 282 -9.37 -7.13 12.06
N LEU A 283 -8.12 -7.56 11.99
CA LEU A 283 -7.25 -7.30 10.86
C LEU A 283 -7.43 -8.39 9.81
N VAL A 284 -7.74 -7.97 8.59
CA VAL A 284 -7.86 -8.85 7.43
C VAL A 284 -7.03 -8.26 6.28
N LYS A 285 -6.62 -9.12 5.35
CA LYS A 285 -5.63 -8.76 4.33
C LYS A 285 -6.21 -7.90 3.20
N THR A 286 -7.46 -8.12 2.81
CA THR A 286 -8.10 -7.42 1.68
C THR A 286 -9.27 -6.53 2.11
N ARG A 287 -9.55 -5.50 1.30
CA ARG A 287 -10.68 -4.58 1.53
C ARG A 287 -12.03 -5.27 1.35
N ALA A 288 -12.14 -6.20 0.40
CA ALA A 288 -13.35 -6.98 0.21
C ALA A 288 -13.60 -7.89 1.42
N ALA A 289 -12.57 -8.57 1.95
CA ALA A 289 -12.71 -9.32 3.20
C ALA A 289 -13.16 -8.44 4.37
N ALA A 290 -12.62 -7.23 4.51
CA ALA A 290 -13.02 -6.31 5.58
C ALA A 290 -14.50 -5.88 5.45
N THR A 291 -14.93 -5.61 4.23
CA THR A 291 -16.29 -5.19 3.92
C THR A 291 -17.28 -6.34 4.18
N ALA A 292 -16.99 -7.53 3.63
CA ALA A 292 -17.86 -8.70 3.75
C ALA A 292 -17.91 -9.22 5.20
N LEU A 293 -16.79 -9.23 5.92
CA LEU A 293 -16.76 -9.59 7.34
C LEU A 293 -17.62 -8.64 8.19
N ALA A 294 -17.53 -7.32 7.95
CA ALA A 294 -18.32 -6.35 8.69
C ALA A 294 -19.84 -6.55 8.51
N MET A 295 -20.28 -7.00 7.34
CA MET A 295 -21.67 -7.34 7.05
C MET A 295 -22.12 -8.65 7.71
N ARG A 296 -21.20 -9.60 7.90
CA ARG A 296 -21.51 -10.93 8.43
C ARG A 296 -21.51 -11.03 9.95
N LEU A 297 -20.81 -10.10 10.63
CA LEU A 297 -20.76 -10.03 12.09
C LEU A 297 -22.15 -9.76 12.70
N PRO A 298 -22.45 -10.31 13.88
CA PRO A 298 -23.72 -10.08 14.56
C PRO A 298 -24.02 -8.59 14.80
N GLY A 299 -25.25 -8.17 14.51
CA GLY A 299 -25.64 -6.74 14.56
C GLY A 299 -25.48 -6.05 15.92
N TYR A 300 -25.50 -6.81 17.02
CA TYR A 300 -25.27 -6.25 18.36
C TYR A 300 -23.84 -5.75 18.59
N LEU A 301 -22.86 -6.18 17.79
CA LEU A 301 -21.47 -5.71 17.86
C LEU A 301 -21.27 -4.31 17.25
N ARG A 302 -22.26 -3.79 16.49
CA ARG A 302 -22.18 -2.50 15.78
C ARG A 302 -20.88 -2.36 14.96
N SER A 303 -20.63 -3.37 14.12
CA SER A 303 -19.43 -3.47 13.29
C SER A 303 -19.33 -2.36 12.23
N THR A 304 -18.10 -1.96 11.92
CA THR A 304 -17.74 -1.11 10.78
C THR A 304 -16.36 -1.55 10.27
N TYR A 305 -16.03 -1.21 9.02
CA TYR A 305 -14.71 -1.49 8.43
C TYR A 305 -13.89 -0.22 8.24
N LEU A 306 -12.56 -0.35 8.25
CA LEU A 306 -11.60 0.72 7.98
C LEU A 306 -10.64 0.25 6.89
N THR A 307 -10.36 1.08 5.89
CA THR A 307 -9.43 0.76 4.79
C THR A 307 -8.50 1.95 4.52
N GLY A 308 -7.20 1.68 4.28
CA GLY A 308 -6.24 2.70 3.86
C GLY A 308 -6.41 3.19 2.41
N LEU A 309 -5.61 4.16 1.96
CA LEU A 309 -5.44 4.49 0.53
C LEU A 309 -4.63 3.38 -0.19
N GLN A 310 -4.77 3.23 -1.51
CA GLN A 310 -4.22 2.09 -2.31
C GLN A 310 -2.68 1.95 -2.30
N THR A 311 -1.94 2.86 -1.67
CA THR A 311 -0.47 2.95 -1.74
C THR A 311 0.28 2.17 -0.66
N SER A 312 -0.40 1.54 0.30
CA SER A 312 0.24 0.82 1.42
C SER A 312 0.29 -0.70 1.18
N LEU A 313 0.81 -1.14 0.02
CA LEU A 313 1.01 -2.57 -0.29
C LEU A 313 2.15 -3.22 0.53
N ASP A 314 2.97 -2.43 1.21
CA ASP A 314 4.16 -2.91 1.93
C ASP A 314 4.02 -2.88 3.47
N GLU A 315 2.83 -2.61 4.02
CA GLU A 315 2.64 -2.43 5.46
C GLU A 315 1.78 -3.57 6.05
N HIS A 316 2.44 -4.64 6.46
CA HIS A 316 1.92 -5.54 7.50
C HIS A 316 2.40 -5.06 8.87
N ASP A 317 1.91 -3.90 9.30
CA ASP A 317 1.97 -3.54 10.71
C ASP A 317 0.77 -4.21 11.40
N GLU A 318 1.04 -5.33 12.07
CA GLU A 318 0.06 -6.00 12.96
C GLU A 318 -0.13 -5.20 14.28
N GLY A 319 0.19 -3.91 14.29
CA GLY A 319 0.29 -3.05 15.46
C GLY A 319 -1.03 -2.38 15.86
N GLY A 320 -2.10 -3.15 16.07
CA GLY A 320 -3.23 -2.66 16.85
C GLY A 320 -2.85 -2.64 18.34
N THR A 321 -2.72 -1.47 18.98
CA THR A 321 -2.40 -1.45 20.41
C THR A 321 -3.62 -1.81 21.24
N VAL A 322 -3.57 -2.95 21.94
CA VAL A 322 -4.56 -3.32 22.95
C VAL A 322 -4.14 -2.71 24.30
N VAL A 323 -4.76 -1.58 24.67
CA VAL A 323 -4.33 -0.74 25.82
C VAL A 323 -5.14 -0.99 27.11
N LYS A 324 -6.06 -1.96 27.14
CA LYS A 324 -6.86 -2.25 28.34
C LYS A 324 -6.17 -3.31 29.21
N ASN A 325 -6.18 -3.09 30.52
CA ASN A 325 -5.94 -4.16 31.50
C ASN A 325 -6.93 -5.29 31.21
N GLU A 326 -6.43 -6.50 30.93
CA GLU A 326 -7.15 -7.70 30.42
C GLU A 326 -7.40 -7.79 28.90
N GLY A 327 -6.67 -7.02 28.09
CA GLY A 327 -6.64 -7.17 26.64
C GLY A 327 -6.19 -8.56 26.17
N ARG A 328 -6.82 -9.08 25.12
CA ARG A 328 -6.38 -10.29 24.40
C ARG A 328 -6.07 -9.95 22.95
N ASP A 329 -5.03 -10.57 22.44
CA ASP A 329 -4.66 -10.55 21.02
C ASP A 329 -4.90 -11.94 20.46
N VAL A 330 -5.81 -12.07 19.51
CA VAL A 330 -6.28 -13.35 19.01
C VAL A 330 -5.89 -13.47 17.54
N MET A 331 -4.97 -14.40 17.27
CA MET A 331 -4.56 -14.73 15.92
C MET A 331 -5.31 -15.96 15.43
N VAL A 332 -6.17 -15.78 14.42
CA VAL A 332 -6.83 -16.89 13.73
C VAL A 332 -6.04 -17.22 12.48
N SER A 333 -5.49 -18.43 12.40
CA SER A 333 -4.63 -18.80 11.28
C SER A 333 -4.52 -20.31 11.09
N ASN A 334 -4.31 -20.71 9.83
CA ASN A 334 -3.90 -22.07 9.47
C ASN A 334 -2.44 -22.36 9.88
N LEU A 335 -2.10 -23.65 10.01
CA LEU A 335 -0.81 -24.17 10.48
C LEU A 335 0.42 -23.57 9.76
N THR A 336 0.29 -23.26 8.47
CA THR A 336 1.37 -22.66 7.67
C THR A 336 1.72 -21.24 8.13
N ASN A 337 0.75 -20.39 8.44
CA ASN A 337 1.05 -19.01 8.85
C ASN A 337 1.42 -18.92 10.34
N ILE A 338 1.07 -19.92 11.16
CA ILE A 338 1.63 -20.08 12.52
C ILE A 338 3.17 -20.22 12.46
N GLY A 339 3.70 -20.89 11.44
CA GLY A 339 5.14 -20.97 11.20
C GLY A 339 5.79 -19.61 10.92
N THR A 340 5.09 -18.73 10.20
CA THR A 340 5.53 -17.35 9.94
C THR A 340 5.49 -16.51 11.21
N ASP A 341 4.44 -16.62 12.02
CA ASP A 341 4.32 -15.87 13.28
C ASP A 341 5.43 -16.25 14.28
N LYS A 342 5.77 -17.54 14.39
CA LYS A 342 6.92 -17.99 15.19
C LYS A 342 8.23 -17.34 14.75
N LYS A 343 8.43 -17.18 13.43
CA LYS A 343 9.60 -16.47 12.89
C LYS A 343 9.57 -14.98 13.25
N ASN A 344 8.40 -14.35 13.19
CA ASN A 344 8.25 -12.94 13.57
C ASN A 344 8.56 -12.73 15.06
N ILE A 345 8.09 -13.61 15.94
CA ILE A 345 8.42 -13.59 17.38
C ILE A 345 9.93 -13.73 17.59
N GLN A 346 10.58 -14.66 16.88
CA GLN A 346 12.03 -14.84 16.95
C GLN A 346 12.79 -13.59 16.47
N GLN A 347 12.33 -12.97 15.39
CA GLN A 347 12.90 -11.72 14.88
C GLN A 347 12.77 -10.59 15.88
N HIS A 348 11.60 -10.45 16.52
CA HIS A 348 11.36 -9.45 17.56
C HIS A 348 12.29 -9.63 18.75
N TYR A 349 12.50 -10.88 19.19
CA TYR A 349 13.46 -11.20 20.25
C TYR A 349 14.91 -10.80 19.89
N LEU A 350 15.36 -11.11 18.66
CA LEU A 350 16.68 -10.71 18.19
C LEU A 350 16.84 -9.18 18.16
N LEU A 351 15.78 -8.48 17.80
CA LEU A 351 15.79 -7.02 17.71
C LEU A 351 15.86 -6.36 19.09
N ILE A 352 15.11 -6.86 20.07
CA ILE A 352 15.20 -6.40 21.47
C ILE A 352 16.63 -6.59 21.99
N LYS A 353 17.24 -7.75 21.74
CA LYS A 353 18.65 -8.00 22.09
C LYS A 353 19.61 -7.02 21.44
N ALA A 354 19.45 -6.78 20.14
CA ALA A 354 20.27 -5.82 19.40
C ALA A 354 20.14 -4.39 19.97
N ILE A 355 18.92 -3.98 20.31
CA ILE A 355 18.64 -2.69 20.99
C ILE A 355 19.37 -2.59 22.32
N GLU A 356 19.30 -3.63 23.15
CA GLU A 356 19.96 -3.62 24.46
C GLU A 356 21.48 -3.47 24.31
N GLU A 357 22.09 -4.16 23.35
CA GLU A 357 23.53 -4.09 23.11
C GLU A 357 23.96 -2.74 22.51
N ILE A 358 23.26 -2.25 21.49
CA ILE A 358 23.53 -0.93 20.88
C ILE A 358 23.34 0.19 21.90
N SER A 359 22.31 0.12 22.74
CA SER A 359 22.03 1.15 23.76
C SER A 359 23.09 1.23 24.87
N LYS A 360 23.95 0.21 25.00
CA LYS A 360 25.08 0.18 25.96
C LYS A 360 26.39 0.59 25.30
N GLY A 361 26.53 0.38 23.99
CA GLY A 361 27.72 0.72 23.22
C GLY A 361 27.80 2.19 22.83
N ASN A 362 28.92 2.55 22.18
CA ASN A 362 29.10 3.83 21.51
C ASN A 362 29.38 3.59 20.03
N ASN A 363 28.34 3.67 19.21
CA ASN A 363 28.43 3.43 17.77
C ASN A 363 28.60 4.74 16.98
N THR A 364 28.89 5.87 17.64
CA THR A 364 28.89 7.21 17.01
C THR A 364 29.78 7.27 15.78
N ARG A 365 30.97 6.65 15.85
CA ARG A 365 31.92 6.62 14.72
C ARG A 365 31.38 5.80 13.55
N ASP A 366 30.81 4.63 13.82
CA ASP A 366 30.29 3.73 12.79
C ASP A 366 29.07 4.34 12.10
N ILE A 367 28.16 4.94 12.88
CA ILE A 367 27.02 5.68 12.35
C ILE A 367 27.47 6.85 11.48
N PHE A 368 28.49 7.62 11.91
CA PHE A 368 29.03 8.72 11.12
C PHE A 368 29.61 8.25 9.78
N ILE A 369 30.34 7.13 9.77
CA ILE A 369 30.89 6.54 8.55
C ILE A 369 29.76 6.09 7.61
N ALA A 370 28.75 5.39 8.15
CA ALA A 370 27.61 4.93 7.37
C ALA A 370 26.78 6.10 6.80
N GLU A 371 26.52 7.14 7.60
CA GLU A 371 25.82 8.36 7.18
C GLU A 371 26.53 9.04 5.99
N ARG A 372 27.86 9.14 6.06
CA ARG A 372 28.67 9.71 4.97
C ARG A 372 28.61 8.87 3.70
N GLN A 373 28.66 7.54 3.83
CA GLN A 373 28.52 6.63 2.68
C GLN A 373 27.14 6.77 2.01
N ILE A 374 26.07 6.94 2.79
CA ILE A 374 24.73 7.20 2.26
C ILE A 374 24.73 8.49 1.43
N TYR A 375 25.31 9.58 1.95
CA TYR A 375 25.42 10.84 1.22
C TYR A 375 26.17 10.68 -0.11
N GLU A 376 27.31 9.97 -0.12
CA GLU A 376 28.11 9.76 -1.34
C GLU A 376 27.33 8.97 -2.42
N ILE A 377 26.46 8.04 -2.00
CA ILE A 377 25.56 7.32 -2.92
C ILE A 377 24.49 8.27 -3.47
N GLU A 378 23.83 9.03 -2.61
CA GLU A 378 22.80 10.01 -3.01
C GLU A 378 23.36 11.08 -3.95
N GLU A 379 24.58 11.55 -3.71
CA GLU A 379 25.26 12.51 -4.57
C GLU A 379 25.49 11.95 -5.98
N LYS A 380 25.95 10.70 -6.08
CA LYS A 380 26.10 10.02 -7.38
C LYS A 380 24.75 9.88 -8.09
N GLU A 381 23.69 9.51 -7.38
CA GLU A 381 22.34 9.42 -7.95
C GLU A 381 21.83 10.77 -8.46
N ARG A 382 22.08 11.87 -7.73
CA ARG A 382 21.76 13.24 -8.17
C ARG A 382 22.53 13.62 -9.44
N MET A 383 23.81 13.28 -9.54
CA MET A 383 24.63 13.52 -10.74
C MET A 383 24.11 12.75 -11.95
N VAL A 384 23.78 11.46 -11.80
CA VAL A 384 23.19 10.64 -12.88
C VAL A 384 21.86 11.24 -13.35
N THR A 385 20.99 11.64 -12.41
CA THR A 385 19.69 12.24 -12.72
C THR A 385 19.83 13.58 -13.44
N LYS A 386 20.83 14.40 -13.08
CA LYS A 386 21.12 15.67 -13.75
C LYS A 386 21.62 15.46 -15.18
N ASN A 387 22.46 14.46 -15.41
CA ASN A 387 22.99 14.13 -16.74
C ASN A 387 21.93 13.49 -17.65
N ARG A 388 20.94 12.77 -17.10
CA ARG A 388 19.79 12.23 -17.87
C ARG A 388 18.80 13.29 -18.38
N LYS A 389 18.91 14.55 -17.95
CA LYS A 389 18.06 15.65 -18.47
C LYS A 389 18.43 16.10 -19.89
N GLU A 390 19.37 15.44 -20.56
CA GLU A 390 19.49 15.53 -22.01
C GLU A 390 18.25 14.92 -22.67
N LYS A 391 17.62 15.66 -23.59
CA LYS A 391 16.36 15.27 -24.27
C LYS A 391 16.56 13.97 -25.06
N VAL A 392 16.31 12.83 -24.42
CA VAL A 392 16.11 11.58 -25.14
C VAL A 392 14.76 11.68 -25.85
N CYS A 393 14.77 11.56 -27.18
CA CYS A 393 13.55 11.47 -27.96
C CYS A 393 12.93 10.08 -27.72
N PHE A 394 11.73 10.02 -27.17
CA PHE A 394 10.98 8.78 -26.99
C PHE A 394 9.54 8.99 -27.44
N SER A 395 8.88 7.95 -27.93
CA SER A 395 7.45 7.93 -28.24
C SER A 395 6.69 7.24 -27.10
N VAL A 396 5.51 7.77 -26.76
CA VAL A 396 4.61 7.15 -25.78
C VAL A 396 3.60 6.31 -26.52
N HIS A 397 3.59 5.02 -26.19
CA HIS A 397 2.67 4.06 -26.75
C HIS A 397 1.56 3.72 -25.75
N CYS A 398 0.36 3.46 -26.24
CA CYS A 398 -0.69 2.88 -25.42
C CYS A 398 -0.23 1.50 -24.93
N LYS A 399 -0.11 1.31 -23.61
CA LYS A 399 0.26 0.02 -22.99
C LYS A 399 -0.67 -1.15 -23.40
N VAL A 400 -1.88 -0.83 -23.87
CA VAL A 400 -2.93 -1.80 -24.21
C VAL A 400 -2.92 -2.20 -25.68
N CYS A 401 -2.64 -1.27 -26.59
CA CYS A 401 -2.80 -1.53 -28.04
C CYS A 401 -1.65 -1.01 -28.92
N GLY A 402 -0.56 -0.57 -28.31
CA GLY A 402 0.67 -0.19 -29.02
C GLY A 402 0.63 1.12 -29.82
N VAL A 403 -0.55 1.76 -29.99
CA VAL A 403 -0.69 3.03 -30.72
C VAL A 403 0.29 4.06 -30.17
N VAL A 404 0.99 4.75 -31.06
CA VAL A 404 1.72 5.97 -30.68
C VAL A 404 0.70 7.01 -30.26
N ILE A 405 0.62 7.30 -28.96
CA ILE A 405 -0.27 8.32 -28.41
C ILE A 405 0.30 9.71 -28.70
N THR A 406 1.59 9.90 -28.43
CA THR A 406 2.29 11.17 -28.58
C THR A 406 3.79 10.92 -28.53
N ASP A 407 4.57 11.84 -29.07
CA ASP A 407 6.00 11.89 -28.80
C ASP A 407 6.29 12.60 -27.47
N GLY A 408 7.35 12.19 -26.77
CA GLY A 408 7.78 12.72 -25.47
C GLY A 408 8.18 14.20 -25.54
N ASN A 409 8.56 14.70 -26.72
CA ASN A 409 8.82 16.12 -26.99
C ASN A 409 7.54 16.99 -26.96
N LEU A 410 6.35 16.40 -27.09
CA LEU A 410 5.04 17.06 -26.98
C LEU A 410 4.46 16.95 -25.57
N MET A 411 5.09 16.18 -24.68
CA MET A 411 4.71 16.11 -23.27
C MET A 411 5.31 17.29 -22.50
N ARG A 412 4.53 17.82 -21.58
CA ARG A 412 4.95 18.83 -20.61
C ARG A 412 4.66 18.28 -19.24
N HIS A 413 5.58 18.50 -18.32
CA HIS A 413 5.38 18.11 -16.95
C HIS A 413 4.84 19.29 -16.15
N VAL A 414 3.78 19.05 -15.38
CA VAL A 414 3.13 20.04 -14.52
C VAL A 414 3.21 19.55 -13.08
N ASN A 415 3.69 20.43 -12.20
CA ASN A 415 3.83 20.18 -10.75
C ASN A 415 4.58 18.90 -10.37
N ARG A 416 5.47 18.41 -11.23
CA ARG A 416 6.27 17.20 -11.01
C ARG A 416 5.52 15.85 -10.86
N GLU A 417 4.19 15.85 -10.98
CA GLU A 417 3.36 14.65 -10.85
C GLU A 417 2.55 14.35 -12.11
N TRP A 418 2.24 15.38 -12.90
CA TRP A 418 1.30 15.29 -14.01
C TRP A 418 2.04 15.51 -15.31
N TYR A 419 1.98 14.53 -16.20
CA TYR A 419 2.35 14.74 -17.59
C TYR A 419 1.11 15.17 -18.37
N ILE A 420 1.22 16.32 -19.02
CA ILE A 420 0.21 16.84 -19.95
C ILE A 420 0.73 16.64 -21.35
N VAL A 421 -0.09 16.06 -22.21
CA VAL A 421 0.17 15.94 -23.63
C VAL A 421 -0.29 17.21 -24.32
N CYS A 422 0.65 18.00 -24.83
CA CYS A 422 0.37 19.25 -25.56
C CYS A 422 0.25 18.99 -27.07
N ASP A 423 -0.44 17.92 -27.46
CA ASP A 423 -0.70 17.56 -28.84
C ASP A 423 -2.15 17.91 -29.22
N LYS A 424 -2.30 18.78 -30.22
CA LYS A 424 -3.60 19.23 -30.73
C LYS A 424 -4.43 18.09 -31.33
N ILE A 425 -3.80 17.04 -31.85
CA ILE A 425 -4.46 15.87 -32.44
C ILE A 425 -5.04 15.00 -31.31
N VAL A 426 -4.25 14.75 -30.26
CA VAL A 426 -4.68 13.98 -29.09
C VAL A 426 -5.86 14.67 -28.40
N LEU A 427 -5.78 15.98 -28.19
CA LEU A 427 -6.86 16.77 -27.57
C LEU A 427 -8.18 16.69 -28.38
N LYS A 428 -8.11 16.78 -29.72
CA LYS A 428 -9.29 16.64 -30.60
C LYS A 428 -9.92 15.24 -30.53
N ASN A 429 -9.13 14.19 -30.32
CA ASN A 429 -9.63 12.82 -30.21
C ASN A 429 -10.32 12.56 -28.86
N VAL A 430 -9.80 13.14 -27.76
CA VAL A 430 -10.46 13.09 -26.44
C VAL A 430 -11.80 13.84 -26.47
N GLU A 431 -11.85 15.03 -27.07
CA GLU A 431 -13.09 15.81 -27.21
C GLU A 431 -14.18 15.07 -28.00
N LYS A 432 -13.82 14.36 -29.08
CA LYS A 432 -14.76 13.53 -29.84
C LYS A 432 -15.32 12.36 -29.02
N GLY A 433 -14.50 11.70 -28.21
CA GLY A 433 -14.93 10.62 -27.31
C GLY A 433 -15.87 11.11 -26.21
N VAL A 434 -15.58 12.28 -25.62
CA VAL A 434 -16.46 12.93 -24.63
C VAL A 434 -17.79 13.36 -25.26
N GLN A 435 -17.78 13.94 -26.47
CA GLN A 435 -19.00 14.32 -27.19
C GLN A 435 -19.87 13.12 -27.59
N TYR A 436 -19.26 11.98 -27.93
CA TYR A 436 -19.98 10.73 -28.19
C TYR A 436 -20.69 10.19 -26.94
N LEU A 437 -20.03 10.25 -25.77
CA LEU A 437 -20.62 9.86 -24.49
C LEU A 437 -21.78 10.78 -24.07
N ILE A 438 -21.67 12.08 -24.34
CA ILE A 438 -22.72 13.08 -24.06
C ILE A 438 -23.94 12.90 -24.99
N ARG A 439 -23.73 12.65 -26.29
CA ARG A 439 -24.81 12.48 -27.28
C ARG A 439 -25.71 11.27 -27.01
N ASN A 440 -25.17 10.21 -26.42
CA ASN A 440 -25.90 8.96 -26.17
C ASN A 440 -26.69 8.92 -24.84
N ARG A 441 -27.01 10.09 -24.22
CA ARG A 441 -27.89 10.24 -23.03
C ARG A 441 -27.68 9.18 -21.93
N LYS A 442 -26.45 8.72 -21.69
CA LYS A 442 -26.12 8.04 -20.42
C LYS A 442 -26.13 9.14 -19.35
N LYS A 443 -27.04 9.04 -18.36
CA LYS A 443 -27.05 9.94 -17.19
C LYS A 443 -25.65 9.93 -16.56
N LEU A 444 -24.82 10.91 -16.88
CA LEU A 444 -23.68 11.27 -16.05
C LEU A 444 -24.29 11.91 -14.79
N MET A 445 -24.43 11.12 -13.72
CA MET A 445 -24.11 11.71 -12.43
C MET A 445 -22.62 12.02 -12.50
N VAL A 446 -22.31 13.29 -12.71
CA VAL A 446 -20.97 13.83 -12.59
C VAL A 446 -20.56 13.72 -11.13
N CYS A 447 -20.15 12.51 -10.71
CA CYS A 447 -19.29 12.36 -9.57
C CYS A 447 -17.90 12.78 -10.06
N GLY A 448 -17.34 13.85 -9.50
CA GLY A 448 -16.08 14.49 -9.90
C GLY A 448 -14.81 13.63 -9.78
N ARG A 449 -14.93 12.30 -9.86
CA ARG A 449 -13.83 11.32 -9.88
C ARG A 449 -13.47 10.80 -11.28
N LEU A 450 -14.33 10.99 -12.30
CA LEU A 450 -14.12 10.39 -13.62
C LEU A 450 -13.04 11.07 -14.49
N VAL A 451 -12.59 12.28 -14.14
CA VAL A 451 -11.42 12.91 -14.78
C VAL A 451 -10.09 12.34 -14.24
N LYS A 452 -10.10 11.57 -13.14
CA LYS A 452 -8.89 10.90 -12.61
C LYS A 452 -8.58 9.55 -13.26
N HIS A 453 -9.52 8.90 -13.95
CA HIS A 453 -9.35 7.52 -14.43
C HIS A 453 -9.16 7.33 -15.94
N MET A 454 -9.05 8.43 -16.72
CA MET A 454 -8.56 8.36 -18.11
C MET A 454 -7.04 8.55 -18.23
N ALA A 455 -6.31 8.64 -17.13
CA ALA A 455 -4.88 8.32 -17.11
C ALA A 455 -4.78 6.81 -16.87
N GLY A 456 -4.74 6.02 -17.94
CA GLY A 456 -4.21 4.66 -17.84
C GLY A 456 -2.83 4.75 -17.22
N SER A 457 -2.54 3.90 -16.24
CA SER A 457 -1.20 3.72 -15.69
C SER A 457 -0.22 3.44 -16.84
N VAL A 458 0.50 4.47 -17.27
CA VAL A 458 1.64 4.32 -18.16
C VAL A 458 2.75 3.73 -17.30
N ASP A 459 3.23 2.58 -17.70
CA ASP A 459 4.43 2.00 -17.11
C ASP A 459 5.61 2.82 -17.60
N ILE A 460 6.19 3.61 -16.69
CA ILE A 460 7.33 4.48 -16.96
C ILE A 460 8.63 3.81 -16.48
N SER A 461 8.60 2.50 -16.17
CA SER A 461 9.80 1.75 -15.75
C SER A 461 10.77 1.58 -16.94
N GLY A 462 11.54 2.63 -17.21
CA GLY A 462 12.55 2.63 -18.27
C GLY A 462 12.76 3.97 -18.97
N VAL A 463 11.94 4.99 -18.73
CA VAL A 463 12.18 6.34 -19.27
C VAL A 463 13.16 7.06 -18.33
N PRO A 464 14.20 7.75 -18.86
CA PRO A 464 15.31 8.32 -18.10
C PRO A 464 14.95 9.08 -16.82
#